data_AF-A0A176S6Y1-F1
#
_entry.id   AF-A0A176S6Y1-F1
#
_cell.length_a   1.000
_cell.length_b   1.000
_cell.length_c   1.000
_cell.angle_alpha   90.00
_cell.angle_beta   90.00
_cell.angle_gamma   90.00
#
_symmetry.space_group_name_H-M   'P 1'
#
loop_
_entity.id
_entity.type
_entity.pdbx_description
1 polymer ?
#
loop_
_entity_poly.entity_id
_entity_poly.type
_entity_poly.pdbx_seq_one_letter_code
_entity_poly.pdbx_strand_id
1 'polypeptide(L)'
;ARHNLAEVYLGLGDLSKALPLFETSYQHFKEVLGDRHPDTLLTMAGLASAYAKKGKINKAIKHFQEYVDNAEKLRNSHLSAENRQFLFQKWVPGYFTLSSLYMSQARPEKAFSIAEKTKARTLLQSMAAKLAAEQSGLTKDEQAQLQKYEETLAILNNRIAKAHNRLNEKLTLERDKNQVVKKLNEFHQKLMAKYPKYAQLSNVQIIGAKEGAKFLPKNAVLINYLVDGNHILALTLQANGKLTTHDLGEFPNLEKDLDTYRRGLAPAQDSRGNQIIRFKPPERKQETQALGKQLGKRLLEPLKNIIKGKQHWIISPSGALALIPFETLRFKGQKQPVIAQHQISYVQSLSILAMLQKRDKAGISNRGSLLAMGAPLYEKTTTTSNPSRTDFKIARQLVMRGGDYARAFEQLNLNWKNLPGALEELLELEKLFRKTKPHIYKEAEATEANLQMLNQKGLLAQHRYLVFSAHGYLSDDVPALSSIVLGQVNNPAGIDGYVTAGEWTGYNLKSDLMVLSA
;
A
#
# COMPACT_ATOMS: atom_id res chain seq x y z
N ALA A 1 12.03 -25.58 -15.01
CA ALA A 1 12.16 -26.93 -14.39
C ALA A 1 13.30 -26.98 -13.38
N ARG A 2 14.58 -26.78 -13.78
CA ARG A 2 15.75 -26.88 -12.87
C ARG A 2 15.71 -25.89 -11.70
N HIS A 3 15.33 -24.64 -11.93
CA HIS A 3 15.13 -23.63 -10.87
C HIS A 3 14.15 -24.12 -9.80
N ASN A 4 12.94 -24.50 -10.20
CA ASN A 4 11.91 -24.98 -9.26
C ASN A 4 12.37 -26.22 -8.49
N LEU A 5 13.12 -27.13 -9.15
CA LEU A 5 13.70 -28.29 -8.47
C LEU A 5 14.75 -27.87 -7.42
N ALA A 6 15.56 -26.86 -7.72
CA ALA A 6 16.52 -26.30 -6.77
C ALA A 6 15.83 -25.65 -5.56
N GLU A 7 14.69 -24.96 -5.76
CA GLU A 7 13.87 -24.42 -4.68
C GLU A 7 13.32 -25.52 -3.76
N VAL A 8 12.87 -26.65 -4.33
CA VAL A 8 12.41 -27.81 -3.55
C VAL A 8 13.55 -28.36 -2.69
N TYR A 9 14.73 -28.60 -3.26
CA TYR A 9 15.88 -29.06 -2.48
C TYR A 9 16.32 -28.06 -1.41
N LEU A 10 16.25 -26.75 -1.69
CA LEU A 10 16.53 -25.70 -0.72
C LEU A 10 15.53 -25.67 0.45
N GLY A 11 14.26 -25.96 0.17
CA GLY A 11 13.21 -26.11 1.17
C GLY A 11 13.45 -27.32 2.09
N LEU A 12 13.89 -28.43 1.51
CA LEU A 12 14.27 -29.66 2.23
C LEU A 12 15.61 -29.56 2.97
N GLY A 13 16.40 -28.51 2.72
CA GLY A 13 17.73 -28.33 3.31
C GLY A 13 18.84 -29.13 2.61
N ASP A 14 18.57 -29.78 1.48
CA ASP A 14 19.58 -30.49 0.68
C ASP A 14 20.37 -29.50 -0.18
N LEU A 15 21.27 -28.76 0.49
CA LEU A 15 22.11 -27.74 -0.15
C LEU A 15 23.10 -28.34 -1.16
N SER A 16 23.39 -29.65 -1.07
CA SER A 16 24.31 -30.34 -1.96
C SER A 16 23.73 -30.44 -3.38
N LYS A 17 22.41 -30.63 -3.50
CA LYS A 17 21.69 -30.66 -4.77
C LYS A 17 21.17 -29.29 -5.19
N ALA A 18 20.74 -28.45 -4.24
CA ALA A 18 20.19 -27.14 -4.56
C ALA A 18 21.23 -26.21 -5.21
N LEU A 19 22.44 -26.12 -4.66
CA LEU A 19 23.46 -25.17 -5.11
C LEU A 19 23.88 -25.38 -6.58
N PRO A 20 24.29 -26.57 -7.03
CA PRO A 20 24.69 -26.78 -8.42
C PRO A 20 23.56 -26.47 -9.42
N LEU A 21 22.31 -26.79 -9.04
CA LEU A 21 21.14 -26.50 -9.88
C LEU A 21 20.87 -24.99 -9.99
N PHE A 22 20.98 -24.25 -8.88
CA PHE A 22 20.87 -22.79 -8.92
C PHE A 22 22.02 -22.14 -9.69
N GLU A 23 23.27 -22.57 -9.50
CA GLU A 23 24.43 -22.05 -10.22
C GLU A 23 24.28 -22.25 -11.74
N THR A 24 23.96 -23.48 -12.16
CA THR A 24 23.75 -23.80 -13.59
C THR A 24 22.57 -23.01 -14.18
N SER A 25 21.45 -22.93 -13.45
CA SER A 25 20.27 -22.20 -13.93
C SER A 25 20.53 -20.70 -14.01
N TYR A 26 21.25 -20.14 -13.05
CA TYR A 26 21.58 -18.71 -13.03
C TYR A 26 22.49 -18.34 -14.20
N GLN A 27 23.55 -19.11 -14.46
CA GLN A 27 24.43 -18.84 -15.61
C GLN A 27 23.66 -18.93 -16.93
N HIS A 28 22.85 -19.98 -17.10
CA HIS A 28 22.08 -20.15 -18.32
C HIS A 28 21.05 -19.02 -18.54
N PHE A 29 20.28 -18.64 -17.51
CA PHE A 29 19.34 -17.53 -17.64
C PHE A 29 20.03 -16.19 -17.84
N LYS A 30 21.17 -15.97 -17.18
CA LYS A 30 21.98 -14.78 -17.38
C LYS A 30 22.50 -14.67 -18.82
N GLU A 31 23.00 -15.75 -19.40
CA GLU A 31 23.49 -15.79 -20.78
C GLU A 31 22.37 -15.58 -21.80
N VAL A 32 21.22 -16.23 -21.62
CA VAL A 32 20.13 -16.23 -22.60
C VAL A 32 19.21 -15.01 -22.48
N LEU A 33 18.85 -14.62 -21.25
CA LEU A 33 17.84 -13.59 -20.96
C LEU A 33 18.45 -12.27 -20.48
N GLY A 34 19.72 -12.29 -20.07
CA GLY A 34 20.41 -11.16 -19.48
C GLY A 34 20.20 -11.00 -17.97
N ASP A 35 21.02 -10.13 -17.37
CA ASP A 35 21.11 -9.91 -15.91
C ASP A 35 19.85 -9.34 -15.25
N ARG A 36 19.01 -8.66 -16.01
CA ARG A 36 17.83 -7.94 -15.49
C ARG A 36 16.53 -8.69 -15.74
N HIS A 37 16.55 -9.82 -16.43
CA HIS A 37 15.33 -10.57 -16.68
C HIS A 37 14.74 -11.07 -15.35
N PRO A 38 13.41 -10.99 -15.14
CA PRO A 38 12.79 -11.42 -13.88
C PRO A 38 13.18 -12.83 -13.43
N ASP A 39 13.28 -13.79 -14.36
CA ASP A 39 13.68 -15.17 -14.05
C ASP A 39 15.17 -15.30 -13.65
N THR A 40 16.04 -14.50 -14.27
CA THR A 40 17.46 -14.41 -13.87
C THR A 40 17.57 -13.88 -12.45
N LEU A 41 16.81 -12.83 -12.11
CA LEU A 41 16.78 -12.23 -10.78
C LEU A 41 16.26 -13.21 -9.72
N LEU A 42 15.16 -13.91 -10.00
CA LEU A 42 14.62 -14.91 -9.08
C LEU A 42 15.62 -16.05 -8.82
N THR A 43 16.28 -16.52 -9.88
CA THR A 43 17.31 -17.57 -9.75
C THR A 43 18.53 -17.09 -8.96
N MET A 44 18.96 -15.84 -9.15
CA MET A 44 20.03 -15.21 -8.37
C MET A 44 19.69 -15.12 -6.89
N ALA A 45 18.45 -14.72 -6.55
CA ALA A 45 17.99 -14.67 -5.16
C ALA A 45 17.93 -16.07 -4.52
N GLY A 46 17.49 -17.10 -5.27
CA GLY A 46 17.53 -18.49 -4.84
C GLY A 46 18.95 -18.98 -4.55
N LEU A 47 19.89 -18.68 -5.44
CA LEU A 47 21.32 -18.97 -5.25
C LEU A 47 21.89 -18.28 -3.99
N ALA A 48 21.59 -16.99 -3.82
CA ALA A 48 22.01 -16.20 -2.66
C ALA A 48 21.46 -16.77 -1.35
N SER A 49 20.20 -17.20 -1.34
CA SER A 49 19.55 -17.87 -0.21
C SER A 49 20.23 -19.19 0.13
N ALA A 50 20.59 -20.00 -0.88
CA ALA A 50 21.32 -21.25 -0.69
C ALA A 50 22.73 -21.00 -0.10
N TYR A 51 23.42 -19.95 -0.54
CA TYR A 51 24.69 -19.55 0.07
C TYR A 51 24.53 -19.09 1.53
N ALA A 52 23.47 -18.35 1.85
CA ALA A 52 23.19 -17.92 3.22
C ALA A 52 22.95 -19.13 4.13
N LYS A 53 22.12 -20.09 3.71
CA LYS A 53 21.87 -21.35 4.46
C LYS A 53 23.13 -22.20 4.65
N LYS A 54 24.09 -22.14 3.71
CA LYS A 54 25.40 -22.81 3.82
C LYS A 54 26.41 -22.05 4.71
N GLY A 55 26.01 -20.93 5.31
CA GLY A 55 26.90 -20.07 6.11
C GLY A 55 27.87 -19.22 5.28
N LYS A 56 27.74 -19.18 3.95
CA LYS A 56 28.58 -18.35 3.06
C LYS A 56 28.04 -16.92 2.98
N ILE A 57 27.96 -16.25 4.13
CA ILE A 57 27.27 -14.95 4.31
C ILE A 57 27.76 -13.86 3.35
N ASN A 58 29.07 -13.69 3.19
CA ASN A 58 29.62 -12.67 2.28
C ASN A 58 29.24 -12.91 0.81
N LYS A 59 29.20 -14.18 0.36
CA LYS A 59 28.75 -14.52 -1.00
C LYS A 59 27.26 -14.25 -1.17
N ALA A 60 26.45 -14.61 -0.18
CA ALA A 60 25.02 -14.35 -0.18
C ALA A 60 24.72 -12.84 -0.27
N ILE A 61 25.37 -12.03 0.59
CA ILE A 61 25.22 -10.56 0.57
C ILE A 61 25.58 -9.99 -0.81
N LYS A 62 26.69 -10.42 -1.41
CA LYS A 62 27.09 -9.95 -2.75
C LYS A 62 26.01 -10.24 -3.80
N HIS A 63 25.51 -11.47 -3.87
CA HIS A 63 24.48 -11.83 -4.86
C HIS A 63 23.15 -11.11 -4.59
N PHE A 64 22.76 -10.96 -3.32
CA PHE A 64 21.56 -10.19 -2.98
C PHE A 64 21.70 -8.69 -3.27
N GLN A 65 22.89 -8.10 -3.13
CA GLN A 65 23.15 -6.73 -3.56
C GLN A 65 22.98 -6.59 -5.07
N GLU A 66 23.63 -7.46 -5.85
CA GLU A 66 23.49 -7.48 -7.32
C GLU A 66 22.03 -7.67 -7.75
N TYR A 67 21.31 -8.55 -7.06
CA TYR A 67 19.88 -8.77 -7.24
C TYR A 67 19.06 -7.50 -7.01
N VAL A 68 19.23 -6.83 -5.85
CA VAL A 68 18.52 -5.59 -5.53
C VAL A 68 18.87 -4.48 -6.52
N ASP A 69 20.14 -4.35 -6.91
CA ASP A 69 20.57 -3.31 -7.83
C ASP A 69 19.98 -3.52 -9.24
N ASN A 70 19.95 -4.75 -9.73
CA ASN A 70 19.33 -5.06 -11.02
C ASN A 70 17.81 -4.95 -10.97
N ALA A 71 17.19 -5.35 -9.86
CA ALA A 71 15.76 -5.15 -9.60
C ALA A 71 15.41 -3.65 -9.61
N GLU A 72 16.15 -2.79 -8.91
CA GLU A 72 15.92 -1.34 -8.93
C GLU A 72 16.17 -0.72 -10.31
N LYS A 73 17.18 -1.18 -11.07
CA LYS A 73 17.40 -0.75 -12.46
C LYS A 73 16.22 -1.13 -13.36
N LEU A 74 15.69 -2.35 -13.21
CA LEU A 74 14.50 -2.78 -13.96
C LEU A 74 13.26 -1.98 -13.51
N ARG A 75 13.13 -1.66 -12.22
CA ARG A 75 12.06 -0.80 -11.68
C ARG A 75 11.97 0.53 -12.40
N ASN A 76 13.13 1.15 -12.59
CA ASN A 76 13.27 2.49 -13.13
C ASN A 76 13.33 2.50 -14.67
N SER A 77 13.04 1.36 -15.31
CA SER A 77 12.88 1.24 -16.76
C SER A 77 11.42 1.47 -17.20
N HIS A 78 11.11 1.20 -18.47
CA HIS A 78 9.81 1.44 -19.12
C HIS A 78 8.70 0.45 -18.70
N LEU A 79 8.61 0.10 -17.41
CA LEU A 79 7.53 -0.74 -16.90
C LEU A 79 6.27 0.10 -16.62
N SER A 80 5.10 -0.51 -16.79
CA SER A 80 3.85 0.05 -16.28
C SER A 80 3.82 0.00 -14.75
N ALA A 81 2.93 0.77 -14.11
CA ALA A 81 2.79 0.74 -12.66
C ALA A 81 2.35 -0.65 -12.15
N GLU A 82 1.47 -1.32 -12.90
CA GLU A 82 0.98 -2.66 -12.56
C GLU A 82 2.07 -3.71 -12.69
N ASN A 83 2.87 -3.65 -13.77
CA ASN A 83 4.03 -4.55 -13.94
C ASN A 83 5.07 -4.33 -12.83
N ARG A 84 5.31 -3.08 -12.42
CA ARG A 84 6.14 -2.78 -11.24
C ARG A 84 5.52 -3.33 -9.96
N GLN A 85 4.22 -3.27 -9.76
CA GLN A 85 3.63 -3.83 -8.55
C GLN A 85 3.75 -5.36 -8.54
N PHE A 86 3.36 -6.01 -9.65
CA PHE A 86 3.36 -7.47 -9.80
C PHE A 86 4.75 -8.09 -9.66
N LEU A 87 5.74 -7.57 -10.39
CA LEU A 87 7.10 -8.11 -10.35
C LEU A 87 7.73 -7.92 -8.97
N PHE A 88 7.55 -6.74 -8.36
CA PHE A 88 8.24 -6.42 -7.11
C PHE A 88 7.62 -7.14 -5.92
N GLN A 89 6.34 -7.48 -5.96
CA GLN A 89 5.74 -8.35 -4.94
C GLN A 89 6.51 -9.69 -4.83
N LYS A 90 6.96 -10.26 -5.96
CA LYS A 90 7.76 -11.49 -5.98
C LYS A 90 9.20 -11.29 -5.50
N TRP A 91 9.67 -10.04 -5.42
CA TRP A 91 11.06 -9.72 -5.12
C TRP A 91 11.31 -9.28 -3.69
N VAL A 92 10.27 -8.84 -2.97
CA VAL A 92 10.36 -8.42 -1.56
C VAL A 92 11.10 -9.44 -0.67
N PRO A 93 10.92 -10.77 -0.78
CA PRO A 93 11.66 -11.73 0.06
C PRO A 93 13.19 -11.63 -0.06
N GLY A 94 13.71 -11.32 -1.25
CA GLY A 94 15.15 -11.12 -1.44
C GLY A 94 15.66 -9.85 -0.76
N TYR A 95 14.87 -8.78 -0.75
CA TYR A 95 15.18 -7.55 -0.02
C TYR A 95 15.11 -7.78 1.49
N PHE A 96 14.10 -8.49 1.97
CA PHE A 96 13.98 -8.89 3.37
C PHE A 96 15.21 -9.67 3.83
N THR A 97 15.60 -10.70 3.07
CA THR A 97 16.76 -11.54 3.38
C THR A 97 18.04 -10.71 3.43
N LEU A 98 18.26 -9.81 2.46
CA LEU A 98 19.41 -8.92 2.48
C LEU A 98 19.41 -7.98 3.70
N SER A 99 18.25 -7.43 4.07
CA SER A 99 18.11 -6.61 5.27
C SER A 99 18.47 -7.41 6.53
N SER A 100 17.96 -8.63 6.65
CA SER A 100 18.28 -9.55 7.75
C SER A 100 19.78 -9.87 7.83
N LEU A 101 20.41 -10.16 6.68
CA LEU A 101 21.87 -10.39 6.61
C LEU A 101 22.67 -9.15 7.01
N TYR A 102 22.22 -7.94 6.68
CA TYR A 102 22.88 -6.73 7.18
C TYR A 102 22.70 -6.55 8.68
N MET A 103 21.54 -6.88 9.25
CA MET A 103 21.31 -6.86 10.68
C MET A 103 22.24 -7.80 11.42
N SER A 104 22.39 -9.05 10.96
CA SER A 104 23.29 -10.04 11.57
C SER A 104 24.77 -9.67 11.48
N GLN A 105 25.13 -8.79 10.53
CA GLN A 105 26.47 -8.23 10.38
C GLN A 105 26.65 -6.87 11.06
N ALA A 106 25.73 -6.45 11.92
CA ALA A 106 25.74 -5.16 12.61
C ALA A 106 25.86 -3.94 11.67
N ARG A 107 25.15 -3.97 10.53
CA ARG A 107 25.09 -2.90 9.52
C ARG A 107 23.68 -2.29 9.44
N PRO A 108 23.20 -1.61 10.49
CA PRO A 108 21.79 -1.21 10.60
C PRO A 108 21.36 -0.19 9.53
N GLU A 109 22.24 0.71 9.09
CA GLU A 109 21.94 1.71 8.06
C GLU A 109 21.70 1.06 6.70
N LYS A 110 22.47 0.02 6.38
CA LYS A 110 22.29 -0.76 5.15
C LYS A 110 21.00 -1.57 5.23
N ALA A 111 20.73 -2.22 6.36
CA ALA A 111 19.47 -2.92 6.59
C ALA A 111 18.26 -1.98 6.39
N PHE A 112 18.28 -0.80 7.01
CA PHE A 112 17.23 0.19 6.89
C PHE A 112 17.04 0.70 5.46
N SER A 113 18.13 0.95 4.73
CA SER A 113 18.03 1.36 3.34
C SER A 113 17.35 0.30 2.46
N ILE A 114 17.67 -0.98 2.67
CA ILE A 114 17.01 -2.08 1.95
C ILE A 114 15.55 -2.21 2.37
N ALA A 115 15.25 -2.12 3.67
CA ALA A 115 13.89 -2.12 4.21
C ALA A 115 13.02 -1.06 3.54
N GLU A 116 13.47 0.19 3.51
CA GLU A 116 12.73 1.30 2.89
C GLU A 116 12.51 1.11 1.38
N LYS A 117 13.43 0.45 0.66
CA LYS A 117 13.23 0.14 -0.77
C LYS A 117 12.04 -0.78 -1.03
N THR A 118 11.58 -1.55 -0.03
CA THR A 118 10.38 -2.39 -0.15
C THR A 118 9.07 -1.63 0.10
N LYS A 119 9.15 -0.39 0.61
CA LYS A 119 8.00 0.29 1.18
C LYS A 119 7.42 1.32 0.23
N ALA A 120 6.18 1.08 -0.20
CA ALA A 120 5.31 2.02 -0.90
C ALA A 120 5.97 2.78 -2.08
N ARG A 121 6.90 2.12 -2.79
CA ARG A 121 7.68 2.74 -3.86
C ARG A 121 6.83 3.21 -5.03
N THR A 122 5.80 2.45 -5.39
CA THR A 122 4.92 2.80 -6.52
C THR A 122 4.08 4.03 -6.17
N LEU A 123 3.55 4.08 -4.94
CA LEU A 123 2.84 5.24 -4.42
C LEU A 123 3.76 6.47 -4.37
N LEU A 124 4.97 6.32 -3.83
CA LEU A 124 5.95 7.41 -3.75
C LEU A 124 6.32 7.96 -5.14
N GLN A 125 6.50 7.09 -6.14
CA GLN A 125 6.75 7.47 -7.54
C GLN A 125 5.57 8.20 -8.17
N SER A 126 4.35 7.72 -7.97
CA SER A 126 3.12 8.37 -8.46
C SER A 126 2.97 9.77 -7.86
N MET A 127 3.13 9.90 -6.54
CA MET A 127 3.04 11.18 -5.84
C MET A 127 4.14 12.17 -6.28
N ALA A 128 5.38 11.69 -6.43
CA ALA A 128 6.50 12.51 -6.90
C ALA A 128 6.28 13.04 -8.33
N ALA A 129 5.80 12.19 -9.24
CA ALA A 129 5.46 12.61 -10.60
C ALA A 129 4.38 13.71 -10.61
N LYS A 130 3.33 13.54 -9.79
CA LYS A 130 2.25 14.53 -9.66
C LYS A 130 2.75 15.86 -9.09
N LEU A 131 3.51 15.81 -7.98
CA LEU A 131 4.11 17.01 -7.39
C LEU A 131 5.04 17.73 -8.37
N ALA A 132 5.83 16.99 -9.15
CA ALA A 132 6.68 17.56 -10.17
C ALA A 132 5.89 18.27 -11.27
N ALA A 133 4.84 17.64 -11.79
CA ALA A 133 3.97 18.25 -12.80
C ALA A 133 3.34 19.56 -12.32
N GLU A 134 2.93 19.62 -11.06
CA GLU A 134 2.29 20.81 -10.49
C GLU A 134 3.26 21.96 -10.17
N GLN A 135 4.47 21.64 -9.69
CA GLN A 135 5.35 22.65 -9.10
C GLN A 135 6.50 23.10 -10.00
N SER A 136 6.67 22.49 -11.18
CA SER A 136 7.83 22.72 -12.06
C SER A 136 7.67 23.87 -13.04
N GLY A 137 6.47 24.44 -13.19
CA GLY A 137 6.22 25.51 -14.17
C GLY A 137 6.16 25.02 -15.62
N LEU A 138 5.73 23.77 -15.85
CA LEU A 138 5.46 23.24 -17.19
C LEU A 138 4.55 24.17 -18.01
N THR A 139 4.72 24.18 -19.33
CA THR A 139 3.80 24.91 -20.21
C THR A 139 2.41 24.25 -20.20
N LYS A 140 1.37 25.00 -20.58
CA LYS A 140 0.01 24.44 -20.71
C LYS A 140 -0.01 23.23 -21.66
N ASP A 141 0.75 23.28 -22.76
CA ASP A 141 0.84 22.17 -23.72
C ASP A 141 1.51 20.93 -23.13
N GLU A 142 2.55 21.10 -22.32
CA GLU A 142 3.23 19.98 -21.66
C GLU A 142 2.36 19.36 -20.56
N GLN A 143 1.62 20.19 -19.81
CA GLN A 143 0.63 19.72 -18.84
C GLN A 143 -0.49 18.95 -19.55
N ALA A 144 -1.04 19.50 -20.63
CA ALA A 144 -2.06 18.84 -21.44
C ALA A 144 -1.54 17.53 -22.06
N GLN A 145 -0.28 17.47 -22.45
CA GLN A 145 0.33 16.26 -23.01
C GLN A 145 0.54 15.17 -21.94
N LEU A 146 0.94 15.53 -20.71
CA LEU A 146 0.97 14.58 -19.58
C LEU A 146 -0.44 14.03 -19.31
N GLN A 147 -1.42 14.92 -19.18
CA GLN A 147 -2.81 14.56 -18.93
C GLN A 147 -3.34 13.63 -20.04
N LYS A 148 -3.05 13.93 -21.30
CA LYS A 148 -3.46 13.09 -22.44
C LYS A 148 -2.88 11.67 -22.36
N TYR A 149 -1.63 11.51 -21.91
CA TYR A 149 -1.07 10.18 -21.70
C TYR A 149 -1.79 9.43 -20.57
N GLU A 150 -2.07 10.09 -19.46
CA GLU A 150 -2.82 9.51 -18.33
C GLU A 150 -4.23 9.09 -18.75
N GLU A 151 -4.95 9.95 -19.48
CA GLU A 151 -6.27 9.65 -20.04
C GLU A 151 -6.23 8.47 -21.01
N THR A 152 -5.24 8.44 -21.92
CA THR A 152 -5.07 7.33 -22.87
C THR A 152 -4.80 6.02 -22.14
N LEU A 153 -3.96 6.03 -21.10
CA LEU A 153 -3.70 4.85 -20.28
C LEU A 153 -4.95 4.39 -19.53
N ALA A 154 -5.75 5.32 -18.99
CA ALA A 154 -7.02 5.00 -18.35
C ALA A 154 -8.01 4.34 -19.34
N ILE A 155 -8.12 4.88 -20.56
CA ILE A 155 -8.95 4.29 -21.64
C ILE A 155 -8.44 2.89 -22.01
N LEU A 156 -7.13 2.71 -22.20
CA LEU A 156 -6.56 1.41 -22.55
C LEU A 156 -6.77 0.38 -21.43
N ASN A 157 -6.58 0.78 -20.16
CA ASN A 157 -6.89 -0.08 -19.02
C ASN A 157 -8.38 -0.50 -19.02
N ASN A 158 -9.30 0.43 -19.24
CA ASN A 158 -10.72 0.14 -19.34
C ASN A 158 -11.05 -0.83 -20.49
N ARG A 159 -10.41 -0.64 -21.66
CA ARG A 159 -10.58 -1.54 -22.81
C ARG A 159 -9.98 -2.93 -22.56
N ILE A 160 -8.82 -3.02 -21.91
CA ILE A 160 -8.17 -4.28 -21.53
C ILE A 160 -9.08 -5.07 -20.59
N ALA A 161 -9.69 -4.40 -19.61
CA ALA A 161 -10.68 -4.99 -18.72
C ALA A 161 -11.88 -5.55 -19.52
N LYS A 162 -12.43 -4.76 -20.45
CA LYS A 162 -13.56 -5.17 -21.32
C LYS A 162 -13.23 -6.22 -22.37
N ALA A 163 -11.97 -6.48 -22.69
CA ALA A 163 -11.57 -7.44 -23.73
C ALA A 163 -11.86 -8.92 -23.39
N HIS A 164 -12.14 -9.27 -22.13
CA HIS A 164 -12.53 -10.64 -21.70
C HIS A 164 -11.56 -11.74 -22.21
N ASN A 165 -12.11 -12.85 -22.75
CA ASN A 165 -11.40 -14.01 -23.29
C ASN A 165 -10.86 -13.76 -24.71
N ARG A 166 -10.99 -12.55 -25.25
CA ARG A 166 -10.44 -12.17 -26.56
C ARG A 166 -8.94 -11.95 -26.41
N LEU A 167 -8.20 -13.06 -26.28
CA LEU A 167 -6.77 -13.07 -26.00
C LEU A 167 -5.98 -12.19 -26.99
N ASN A 168 -6.29 -12.29 -28.29
CA ASN A 168 -5.59 -11.52 -29.33
C ASN A 168 -5.84 -10.01 -29.22
N GLU A 169 -7.07 -9.61 -28.89
CA GLU A 169 -7.41 -8.20 -28.64
C GLU A 169 -6.70 -7.71 -27.38
N LYS A 170 -6.73 -8.48 -26.31
CA LYS A 170 -6.04 -8.14 -25.06
C LYS A 170 -4.54 -7.99 -25.25
N LEU A 171 -3.89 -8.91 -25.97
CA LEU A 171 -2.47 -8.82 -26.30
C LEU A 171 -2.14 -7.57 -27.11
N THR A 172 -3.03 -7.20 -28.04
CA THR A 172 -2.88 -5.97 -28.83
C THR A 172 -3.01 -4.73 -27.95
N LEU A 173 -4.05 -4.65 -27.11
CA LEU A 173 -4.26 -3.54 -26.18
C LEU A 173 -3.13 -3.41 -25.16
N GLU A 174 -2.60 -4.52 -24.65
CA GLU A 174 -1.42 -4.52 -23.76
C GLU A 174 -0.16 -4.04 -24.48
N ARG A 175 0.02 -4.41 -25.75
CA ARG A 175 1.11 -3.87 -26.58
C ARG A 175 0.97 -2.36 -26.74
N ASP A 176 -0.23 -1.89 -27.07
CA ASP A 176 -0.51 -0.45 -27.24
C ASP A 176 -0.30 0.30 -25.92
N LYS A 177 -0.77 -0.24 -24.80
CA LYS A 177 -0.52 0.28 -23.45
C LYS A 177 0.97 0.40 -23.17
N ASN A 178 1.75 -0.65 -23.44
CA ASN A 178 3.20 -0.63 -23.23
C ASN A 178 3.90 0.41 -24.13
N GLN A 179 3.41 0.65 -25.36
CA GLN A 179 3.93 1.72 -26.21
C GLN A 179 3.61 3.12 -25.63
N VAL A 180 2.40 3.33 -25.10
CA VAL A 180 2.03 4.59 -24.46
C VAL A 180 2.85 4.82 -23.19
N VAL A 181 3.04 3.80 -22.35
CA VAL A 181 3.93 3.85 -21.18
C VAL A 181 5.36 4.21 -21.58
N LYS A 182 5.87 3.63 -22.66
CA LYS A 182 7.21 3.96 -23.17
C LYS A 182 7.30 5.45 -23.56
N LYS A 183 6.34 5.94 -24.36
CA LYS A 183 6.28 7.36 -24.77
C LYS A 183 6.16 8.31 -23.58
N LEU A 184 5.34 7.97 -22.58
CA LEU A 184 5.19 8.75 -21.36
C LEU A 184 6.51 8.84 -20.59
N ASN A 185 7.22 7.71 -20.44
CA ASN A 185 8.53 7.69 -19.77
C ASN A 185 9.59 8.52 -20.53
N GLU A 186 9.63 8.42 -21.87
CA GLU A 186 10.51 9.25 -22.69
C GLU A 186 10.16 10.74 -22.54
N PHE A 187 8.87 11.07 -22.46
CA PHE A 187 8.41 12.43 -22.22
C PHE A 187 8.81 12.93 -20.83
N HIS A 188 8.66 12.12 -19.78
CA HIS A 188 9.18 12.43 -18.45
C HIS A 188 10.68 12.72 -18.47
N GLN A 189 11.48 11.93 -19.18
CA GLN A 189 12.92 12.17 -19.30
C GLN A 189 13.23 13.51 -19.99
N LYS A 190 12.48 13.88 -21.03
CA LYS A 190 12.59 15.20 -21.68
C LYS A 190 12.26 16.33 -20.70
N LEU A 191 11.19 16.18 -19.92
CA LEU A 191 10.81 17.17 -18.90
C LEU A 191 11.87 17.29 -17.81
N MET A 192 12.46 16.18 -17.36
CA MET A 192 13.57 16.21 -16.40
C MET A 192 14.80 16.92 -16.96
N ALA A 193 15.13 16.73 -18.24
CA ALA A 193 16.23 17.43 -18.88
C ALA A 193 15.95 18.94 -19.05
N LYS A 194 14.70 19.30 -19.35
CA LYS A 194 14.29 20.69 -19.60
C LYS A 194 14.07 21.51 -18.32
N TYR A 195 13.55 20.88 -17.26
CA TYR A 195 13.13 21.56 -16.03
C TYR A 195 13.87 20.98 -14.81
N PRO A 196 14.92 21.65 -14.30
CA PRO A 196 15.65 21.18 -13.13
C PRO A 196 14.77 20.92 -11.90
N LYS A 197 13.75 21.77 -11.68
CA LYS A 197 12.77 21.59 -10.59
C LYS A 197 11.88 20.36 -10.80
N TYR A 198 11.50 20.06 -12.05
CA TYR A 198 10.79 18.83 -12.38
C TYR A 198 11.67 17.61 -12.08
N ALA A 199 12.93 17.61 -12.53
CA ALA A 199 13.88 16.53 -12.25
C ALA A 199 14.08 16.30 -10.75
N GLN A 200 14.23 17.37 -9.97
CA GLN A 200 14.39 17.29 -8.53
C GLN A 200 13.17 16.65 -7.84
N LEU A 201 11.96 17.00 -8.29
CA LEU A 201 10.71 16.51 -7.69
C LEU A 201 10.34 15.10 -8.18
N SER A 202 10.60 14.77 -9.44
CA SER A 202 10.33 13.44 -10.02
C SER A 202 11.35 12.38 -9.60
N ASN A 203 12.58 12.77 -9.25
CA ASN A 203 13.60 11.81 -8.83
C ASN A 203 13.33 11.29 -7.42
N VAL A 204 12.65 10.15 -7.34
CA VAL A 204 12.31 9.52 -6.06
C VAL A 204 13.53 8.95 -5.36
N GLN A 205 14.09 9.77 -4.47
CA GLN A 205 15.14 9.39 -3.54
C GLN A 205 14.54 8.64 -2.35
N ILE A 206 15.00 7.41 -2.12
CA ILE A 206 14.76 6.72 -0.85
C ILE A 206 15.70 7.30 0.19
N ILE A 207 15.11 7.95 1.19
CA ILE A 207 15.89 8.59 2.24
C ILE A 207 16.44 7.54 3.20
N GLY A 208 17.72 7.68 3.53
CA GLY A 208 18.35 6.87 4.57
C GLY A 208 17.94 7.31 5.97
N ALA A 209 18.23 6.47 6.97
CA ALA A 209 17.89 6.74 8.36
C ALA A 209 18.40 8.11 8.87
N LYS A 210 19.64 8.49 8.52
CA LYS A 210 20.24 9.76 8.95
C LYS A 210 19.49 10.99 8.44
N GLU A 211 19.08 10.98 7.17
CA GLU A 211 18.29 12.09 6.60
C GLU A 211 16.86 12.04 7.10
N GLY A 212 16.25 10.85 7.11
CA GLY A 212 14.88 10.63 7.52
C GLY A 212 14.60 10.98 8.98
N ALA A 213 15.59 10.83 9.89
CA ALA A 213 15.46 11.23 11.29
C ALA A 213 15.10 12.72 11.46
N LYS A 214 15.50 13.58 10.52
CA LYS A 214 15.19 15.03 10.54
C LYS A 214 13.70 15.34 10.36
N PHE A 215 12.94 14.39 9.82
CA PHE A 215 11.49 14.50 9.62
C PHE A 215 10.70 13.89 10.79
N LEU A 216 11.37 13.32 11.78
CA LEU A 216 10.69 12.78 12.97
C LEU A 216 10.53 13.88 14.04
N PRO A 217 9.35 14.01 14.67
CA PRO A 217 9.20 14.84 15.86
C PRO A 217 10.18 14.42 16.97
N LYS A 218 10.65 15.38 17.79
CA LYS A 218 11.69 15.13 18.82
C LYS A 218 11.32 14.03 19.82
N ASN A 219 10.05 13.94 20.19
CA ASN A 219 9.49 12.96 21.12
C ASN A 219 8.98 11.68 20.43
N ALA A 220 9.20 11.54 19.12
CA ALA A 220 8.73 10.41 18.33
C ALA A 220 9.78 9.32 18.14
N VAL A 221 9.29 8.12 17.81
CA VAL A 221 10.07 7.00 17.29
C VAL A 221 9.34 6.39 16.10
N LEU A 222 10.07 6.19 15.00
CA LEU A 222 9.60 5.37 13.89
C LEU A 222 9.86 3.90 14.23
N ILE A 223 8.85 3.05 14.06
CA ILE A 223 8.95 1.59 14.15
C ILE A 223 8.63 1.03 12.76
N ASN A 224 9.66 0.60 12.04
CA ASN A 224 9.53 0.03 10.71
C ASN A 224 9.56 -1.49 10.79
N TYR A 225 8.40 -2.12 10.58
CA TYR A 225 8.28 -3.57 10.54
C TYR A 225 8.52 -4.09 9.13
N LEU A 226 9.18 -5.24 9.03
CA LEU A 226 9.27 -6.06 7.83
C LEU A 226 8.70 -7.44 8.13
N VAL A 227 8.00 -8.01 7.16
CA VAL A 227 7.39 -9.35 7.27
C VAL A 227 7.74 -10.13 6.01
N ASP A 228 8.29 -11.34 6.19
CA ASP A 228 8.50 -12.32 5.13
C ASP A 228 8.01 -13.68 5.60
N GLY A 229 6.93 -14.19 5.00
CA GLY A 229 6.17 -15.31 5.54
C GLY A 229 5.74 -15.05 6.99
N ASN A 230 6.29 -15.84 7.91
CA ASN A 230 6.02 -15.75 9.34
C ASN A 230 7.14 -15.06 10.13
N HIS A 231 8.24 -14.66 9.49
CA HIS A 231 9.38 -14.01 10.14
C HIS A 231 9.21 -12.49 10.13
N ILE A 232 9.36 -11.87 11.31
CA ILE A 232 9.22 -10.42 11.48
C ILE A 232 10.55 -9.80 11.94
N LEU A 233 10.93 -8.71 11.26
CA LEU A 233 12.00 -7.82 11.70
C LEU A 233 11.42 -6.45 12.07
N ALA A 234 12.08 -5.74 12.97
CA ALA A 234 11.75 -4.37 13.30
C ALA A 234 13.01 -3.49 13.31
N LEU A 235 12.91 -2.31 12.71
CA LEU A 235 13.94 -1.28 12.73
C LEU A 235 13.35 -0.03 13.38
N THR A 236 14.00 0.50 14.41
CA THR A 236 13.53 1.71 15.10
C THR A 236 14.43 2.88 14.79
N LEU A 237 13.86 4.04 14.46
CA LEU A 237 14.61 5.27 14.24
C LEU A 237 14.08 6.39 15.14
N GLN A 238 14.98 7.04 15.86
CA GLN A 238 14.68 8.22 16.68
C GLN A 238 15.09 9.51 15.97
N ALA A 239 14.50 10.64 16.36
CA ALA A 239 14.79 11.96 15.78
C ALA A 239 16.26 12.41 15.91
N ASN A 240 16.99 11.88 16.90
CA ASN A 240 18.43 12.12 17.07
C ASN A 240 19.30 11.26 16.12
N GLY A 241 18.70 10.47 15.24
CA GLY A 241 19.40 9.57 14.31
C GLY A 241 19.75 8.20 14.89
N LYS A 242 19.41 7.90 16.15
CA LYS A 242 19.65 6.57 16.74
C LYS A 242 18.80 5.52 16.02
N LEU A 243 19.46 4.66 15.27
CA LEU A 243 18.89 3.53 14.55
C LEU A 243 19.21 2.23 15.30
N THR A 244 18.22 1.38 15.49
CA THR A 244 18.43 0.02 16.04
C THR A 244 17.61 -0.99 15.27
N THR A 245 18.06 -2.25 15.26
CA THR A 245 17.45 -3.34 14.49
C THR A 245 17.19 -4.54 15.38
N HIS A 246 16.05 -5.19 15.20
CA HIS A 246 15.55 -6.25 16.05
C HIS A 246 14.98 -7.37 15.20
N ASP A 247 15.50 -8.58 15.39
CA ASP A 247 14.88 -9.79 14.87
C ASP A 247 13.81 -10.24 15.88
N LEU A 248 12.53 -10.21 15.47
CA LEU A 248 11.41 -10.60 16.34
C LEU A 248 11.07 -12.09 16.20
N GLY A 249 11.81 -12.80 15.34
CA GLY A 249 11.69 -14.23 15.11
C GLY A 249 10.46 -14.65 14.33
N GLU A 250 10.22 -15.96 14.33
CA GLU A 250 9.14 -16.64 13.61
C GLU A 250 7.83 -16.58 14.39
N PHE A 251 6.75 -16.15 13.75
CA PHE A 251 5.39 -16.09 14.28
C PHE A 251 4.56 -17.24 13.68
N PRO A 252 4.48 -18.41 14.32
CA PRO A 252 3.66 -19.50 13.81
C PRO A 252 2.21 -19.03 13.72
N ASN A 253 1.54 -19.34 12.60
CA ASN A 253 0.16 -18.92 12.34
C ASN A 253 -0.07 -17.40 12.29
N LEU A 254 0.96 -16.60 11.95
CA LEU A 254 0.89 -15.14 11.95
C LEU A 254 -0.41 -14.59 11.37
N GLU A 255 -0.74 -14.94 10.12
CA GLU A 255 -1.94 -14.42 9.46
C GLU A 255 -3.23 -14.78 10.22
N LYS A 256 -3.34 -16.03 10.67
CA LYS A 256 -4.52 -16.51 11.41
C LYS A 256 -4.66 -15.82 12.76
N ASP A 257 -3.56 -15.63 13.50
CA ASP A 257 -3.57 -15.00 14.82
C ASP A 257 -3.93 -13.51 14.70
N LEU A 258 -3.36 -12.81 13.71
CA LEU A 258 -3.65 -11.40 13.45
C LEU A 258 -5.11 -11.19 13.02
N ASP A 259 -5.61 -12.06 12.14
CA ASP A 259 -6.98 -12.00 11.68
C ASP A 259 -7.98 -12.33 12.80
N THR A 260 -7.69 -13.36 13.61
CA THR A 260 -8.49 -13.69 14.81
C THR A 260 -8.51 -12.52 15.79
N TYR A 261 -7.37 -11.88 16.02
CA TYR A 261 -7.28 -10.71 16.89
C TYR A 261 -8.09 -9.53 16.34
N ARG A 262 -7.93 -9.17 15.07
CA ARG A 262 -8.66 -8.09 14.40
C ARG A 262 -10.17 -8.32 14.43
N ARG A 263 -10.65 -9.50 14.03
CA ARG A 263 -12.06 -9.88 14.11
C ARG A 263 -12.56 -9.92 15.55
N GLY A 264 -11.67 -10.24 16.49
CA GLY A 264 -11.86 -10.14 17.93
C GLY A 264 -12.08 -8.72 18.45
N LEU A 265 -11.66 -7.68 17.73
CA LEU A 265 -11.86 -6.27 18.11
C LEU A 265 -13.12 -5.64 17.50
N ALA A 266 -13.61 -6.14 16.36
CA ALA A 266 -14.82 -5.61 15.70
C ALA A 266 -16.07 -5.63 16.62
N PRO A 267 -17.10 -4.79 16.42
CA PRO A 267 -18.36 -4.90 17.15
C PRO A 267 -19.01 -6.29 16.99
N ALA A 268 -19.85 -6.72 17.93
CA ALA A 268 -20.66 -7.92 17.74
C ALA A 268 -21.69 -7.66 16.61
N GLN A 269 -22.03 -8.67 15.82
CA GLN A 269 -23.10 -8.59 14.82
C GLN A 269 -24.24 -9.54 15.22
N ASP A 270 -25.49 -9.15 14.95
CA ASP A 270 -26.64 -10.04 15.11
C ASP A 270 -26.71 -11.08 13.98
N SER A 271 -27.64 -12.02 14.08
CA SER A 271 -27.88 -13.05 13.05
C SER A 271 -28.31 -12.48 11.69
N ARG A 272 -28.60 -11.19 11.61
CA ARG A 272 -28.98 -10.44 10.39
C ARG A 272 -27.85 -9.53 9.90
N GLY A 273 -26.66 -9.62 10.50
CA GLY A 273 -25.47 -8.85 10.14
C GLY A 273 -25.50 -7.40 10.63
N ASN A 274 -26.48 -7.00 11.45
CA ASN A 274 -26.52 -5.66 12.02
C ASN A 274 -25.48 -5.55 13.13
N GLN A 275 -24.70 -4.48 13.14
CA GLN A 275 -23.79 -4.20 14.25
C GLN A 275 -24.60 -4.02 15.53
N ILE A 276 -24.36 -4.88 16.51
CA ILE A 276 -24.87 -4.72 17.86
C ILE A 276 -23.77 -4.03 18.66
N ILE A 277 -24.08 -2.83 19.18
CA ILE A 277 -23.32 -2.21 20.26
C ILE A 277 -23.66 -2.97 21.55
N ARG A 278 -23.29 -4.25 21.64
CA ARG A 278 -23.36 -5.09 22.85
C ARG A 278 -22.01 -5.76 23.09
N PHE A 279 -21.74 -6.05 24.37
CA PHE A 279 -20.57 -6.80 24.79
C PHE A 279 -20.48 -8.16 24.08
N LYS A 280 -19.33 -8.44 23.45
CA LYS A 280 -19.01 -9.76 22.91
C LYS A 280 -19.15 -10.87 23.97
N PRO A 281 -19.47 -12.11 23.58
CA PRO A 281 -19.45 -13.27 24.48
C PRO A 281 -18.12 -13.33 25.28
N PRO A 282 -18.15 -13.68 26.58
CA PRO A 282 -16.97 -13.62 27.46
C PRO A 282 -15.76 -14.41 26.93
N GLU A 283 -16.00 -15.57 26.31
CA GLU A 283 -14.93 -16.45 25.80
C GLU A 283 -14.16 -15.82 24.63
N ARG A 284 -14.87 -15.28 23.62
CA ARG A 284 -14.23 -14.54 22.51
C ARG A 284 -13.47 -13.31 23.00
N LYS A 285 -13.95 -12.68 24.07
CA LYS A 285 -13.27 -11.56 24.72
C LYS A 285 -11.97 -12.00 25.40
N GLN A 286 -11.95 -13.19 26.03
CA GLN A 286 -10.75 -13.74 26.66
C GLN A 286 -9.69 -14.14 25.62
N GLU A 287 -10.09 -14.83 24.54
CA GLU A 287 -9.19 -15.21 23.45
C GLU A 287 -8.56 -13.98 22.78
N THR A 288 -9.38 -12.97 22.44
CA THR A 288 -8.88 -11.71 21.88
C THR A 288 -7.91 -11.01 22.84
N GLN A 289 -8.18 -11.03 24.14
CA GLN A 289 -7.28 -10.46 25.15
C GLN A 289 -5.97 -11.25 25.28
N ALA A 290 -6.02 -12.57 25.22
CA ALA A 290 -4.85 -13.44 25.26
C ALA A 290 -3.96 -13.20 24.03
N LEU A 291 -4.55 -13.19 22.84
CA LEU A 291 -3.86 -12.87 21.59
C LEU A 291 -3.27 -11.46 21.63
N GLY A 292 -4.01 -10.45 22.09
CA GLY A 292 -3.49 -9.10 22.23
C GLY A 292 -2.28 -9.01 23.18
N LYS A 293 -2.26 -9.78 24.27
CA LYS A 293 -1.09 -9.89 25.17
C LYS A 293 0.08 -10.61 24.51
N GLN A 294 -0.17 -11.68 23.75
CA GLN A 294 0.85 -12.41 23.01
C GLN A 294 1.47 -11.52 21.93
N LEU A 295 0.65 -10.85 21.12
CA LEU A 295 1.10 -9.92 20.09
C LEU A 295 1.89 -8.77 20.71
N GLY A 296 1.41 -8.14 21.77
CA GLY A 296 2.16 -7.10 22.49
C GLY A 296 3.50 -7.60 23.05
N LYS A 297 3.52 -8.80 23.64
CA LYS A 297 4.77 -9.44 24.11
C LYS A 297 5.78 -9.64 22.98
N ARG A 298 5.32 -9.98 21.78
CA ARG A 298 6.21 -10.34 20.67
C ARG A 298 6.60 -9.15 19.78
N LEU A 299 5.68 -8.20 19.57
CA LEU A 299 5.87 -7.05 18.68
C LEU A 299 6.42 -5.82 19.42
N LEU A 300 6.13 -5.66 20.71
CA LEU A 300 6.45 -4.43 21.46
C LEU A 300 7.51 -4.64 22.55
N GLU A 301 7.45 -5.72 23.34
CA GLU A 301 8.41 -5.91 24.45
C GLU A 301 9.89 -5.92 23.99
N PRO A 302 10.28 -6.55 22.86
CA PRO A 302 11.66 -6.47 22.38
C PRO A 302 12.13 -5.03 22.13
N LEU A 303 11.20 -4.12 21.84
CA LEU A 303 11.46 -2.72 21.51
C LEU A 303 11.30 -1.78 22.73
N LYS A 304 10.87 -2.29 23.88
CA LYS A 304 10.41 -1.50 25.04
C LYS A 304 11.40 -0.46 25.53
N ASN A 305 12.69 -0.81 25.57
CA ASN A 305 13.75 0.10 26.02
C ASN A 305 13.95 1.32 25.11
N ILE A 306 13.42 1.25 23.88
CA ILE A 306 13.52 2.31 22.87
C ILE A 306 12.21 3.10 22.82
N ILE A 307 11.07 2.42 22.85
CA ILE A 307 9.76 3.03 22.53
C ILE A 307 8.99 3.52 23.74
N LYS A 308 9.15 2.91 24.93
CA LYS A 308 8.30 3.21 26.11
C LYS A 308 8.41 4.66 26.59
N GLY A 309 9.58 5.28 26.46
CA GLY A 309 9.79 6.69 26.85
C GLY A 309 9.36 7.71 25.79
N LYS A 310 8.83 7.25 24.65
CA LYS A 310 8.46 8.11 23.51
C LYS A 310 6.95 8.33 23.52
N GLN A 311 6.53 9.58 23.44
CA GLN A 311 5.11 9.93 23.45
C GLN A 311 4.43 9.59 22.13
N HIS A 312 5.16 9.63 21.01
CA HIS A 312 4.59 9.42 19.68
C HIS A 312 5.27 8.25 18.97
N TRP A 313 4.51 7.23 18.61
CA TRP A 313 5.00 6.11 17.81
C TRP A 313 4.46 6.26 16.39
N ILE A 314 5.39 6.32 15.44
CA ILE A 314 5.09 6.33 14.01
C ILE A 314 5.35 4.92 13.50
N ILE A 315 4.30 4.20 13.12
CA ILE A 315 4.39 2.79 12.73
C ILE A 315 4.40 2.69 11.21
N SER A 316 5.42 2.02 10.68
CA SER A 316 5.50 1.60 9.28
C SER A 316 5.29 0.09 9.20
N PRO A 317 4.04 -0.39 9.06
CA PRO A 317 3.74 -1.81 9.07
C PRO A 317 4.12 -2.49 7.74
N SER A 318 4.09 -3.82 7.70
CA SER A 318 4.27 -4.62 6.47
C SER A 318 3.33 -5.81 6.46
N GLY A 319 2.91 -6.24 5.27
CA GLY A 319 2.10 -7.46 5.10
C GLY A 319 0.89 -7.46 6.03
N ALA A 320 0.64 -8.61 6.67
CA ALA A 320 -0.50 -8.79 7.57
C ALA A 320 -0.50 -7.87 8.80
N LEU A 321 0.66 -7.33 9.22
CA LEU A 321 0.71 -6.36 10.33
C LEU A 321 0.02 -5.04 9.99
N ALA A 322 -0.15 -4.71 8.71
CA ALA A 322 -0.88 -3.51 8.29
C ALA A 322 -2.39 -3.60 8.59
N LEU A 323 -2.90 -4.79 8.91
CA LEU A 323 -4.32 -5.04 9.16
C LEU A 323 -4.69 -5.03 10.66
N ILE A 324 -3.71 -4.84 11.57
CA ILE A 324 -4.00 -4.79 13.01
C ILE A 324 -3.86 -3.37 13.57
N PRO A 325 -4.72 -3.00 14.54
CA PRO A 325 -4.59 -1.73 15.24
C PRO A 325 -3.56 -1.86 16.38
N PHE A 326 -2.31 -1.48 16.12
CA PHE A 326 -1.21 -1.51 17.10
C PHE A 326 -1.54 -0.74 18.37
N GLU A 327 -2.34 0.31 18.24
CA GLU A 327 -2.80 1.17 19.33
C GLU A 327 -3.59 0.41 20.42
N THR A 328 -4.16 -0.75 20.08
CA THR A 328 -4.92 -1.61 20.99
C THR A 328 -4.08 -2.67 21.71
N LEU A 329 -2.80 -2.84 21.31
CA LEU A 329 -1.88 -3.78 21.92
C LEU A 329 -1.51 -3.35 23.34
N ARG A 330 -1.01 -4.30 24.14
CA ARG A 330 -0.63 -4.09 25.54
C ARG A 330 0.78 -4.59 25.81
N PHE A 331 1.54 -3.87 26.62
CA PHE A 331 2.76 -4.42 27.20
C PHE A 331 2.44 -5.54 28.21
N LYS A 332 3.40 -6.44 28.41
CA LYS A 332 3.33 -7.51 29.40
C LYS A 332 3.07 -6.92 30.79
N GLY A 333 2.00 -7.39 31.42
CA GLY A 333 1.59 -6.95 32.76
C GLY A 333 0.77 -5.65 32.79
N GLN A 334 0.60 -4.95 31.67
CA GLN A 334 -0.25 -3.75 31.63
C GLN A 334 -1.70 -4.09 31.28
N LYS A 335 -2.64 -3.44 31.97
CA LYS A 335 -4.09 -3.58 31.72
C LYS A 335 -4.56 -2.69 30.57
N GLN A 336 -4.04 -1.46 30.48
CA GLN A 336 -4.42 -0.50 29.46
C GLN A 336 -3.68 -0.73 28.14
N PRO A 337 -4.32 -0.47 26.98
CA PRO A 337 -3.65 -0.49 25.69
C PRO A 337 -2.67 0.67 25.55
N VAL A 338 -1.74 0.56 24.60
CA VAL A 338 -0.68 1.57 24.41
C VAL A 338 -1.23 2.95 24.03
N ILE A 339 -2.40 3.03 23.38
CA ILE A 339 -3.02 4.33 23.06
C ILE A 339 -3.39 5.17 24.27
N ALA A 340 -3.55 4.55 25.44
CA ALA A 340 -3.82 5.29 26.67
C ALA A 340 -2.62 6.15 27.13
N GLN A 341 -1.42 5.89 26.61
CA GLN A 341 -0.17 6.55 27.02
C GLN A 341 0.63 7.12 25.85
N HIS A 342 0.36 6.67 24.63
CA HIS A 342 1.14 7.00 23.44
C HIS A 342 0.22 7.42 22.30
N GLN A 343 0.60 8.49 21.62
CA GLN A 343 0.04 8.82 20.31
C GLN A 343 0.57 7.80 19.30
N ILE A 344 -0.32 7.21 18.50
CA ILE A 344 0.04 6.26 17.44
C ILE A 344 -0.37 6.85 16.11
N SER A 345 0.54 6.87 15.14
CA SER A 345 0.24 7.24 13.76
C SER A 345 0.89 6.25 12.80
N TYR A 346 0.34 6.12 11.61
CA TYR A 346 0.85 5.20 10.60
C TYR A 346 1.49 5.94 9.44
N VAL A 347 2.54 5.37 8.87
CA VAL A 347 3.09 5.81 7.60
C VAL A 347 3.52 4.62 6.77
N GLN A 348 3.36 4.69 5.45
CA GLN A 348 3.72 3.59 4.57
C GLN A 348 5.24 3.45 4.37
N SER A 349 5.99 4.54 4.52
CA SER A 349 7.47 4.57 4.51
C SER A 349 7.99 5.87 5.12
N LEU A 350 9.25 5.89 5.56
CA LEU A 350 9.89 7.13 6.02
C LEU A 350 10.03 8.14 4.87
N SER A 351 10.26 7.64 3.66
CA SER A 351 10.33 8.47 2.44
C SER A 351 9.02 9.21 2.15
N ILE A 352 7.87 8.56 2.36
CA ILE A 352 6.55 9.21 2.23
C ILE A 352 6.34 10.26 3.32
N LEU A 353 6.73 9.97 4.58
CA LEU A 353 6.64 10.96 5.67
C LEU A 353 7.37 12.25 5.30
N ALA A 354 8.62 12.12 4.82
CA ALA A 354 9.42 13.26 4.43
C ALA A 354 8.82 14.04 3.26
N MET A 355 8.26 13.34 2.27
CA MET A 355 7.59 13.99 1.14
C MET A 355 6.34 14.77 1.60
N LEU A 356 5.50 14.19 2.46
CA LEU A 356 4.32 14.85 3.01
C LEU A 356 4.69 16.10 3.82
N GLN A 357 5.71 16.02 4.68
CA GLN A 357 6.17 17.19 5.44
C GLN A 357 6.76 18.29 4.55
N LYS A 358 7.39 17.95 3.42
CA LYS A 358 7.86 18.93 2.44
C LYS A 358 6.68 19.61 1.73
N ARG A 359 5.62 18.86 1.41
CA ARG A 359 4.38 19.40 0.82
C ARG A 359 3.73 20.44 1.74
N ASP A 360 3.60 20.14 3.03
CA ASP A 360 2.89 21.02 3.98
C ASP A 360 3.60 22.37 4.16
N LYS A 361 4.92 22.44 3.95
CA LYS A 361 5.70 23.68 3.99
C LYS A 361 5.49 24.60 2.79
N ALA A 362 4.85 24.12 1.71
CA ALA A 362 4.70 24.88 0.46
C ALA A 362 3.61 25.98 0.52
N GLY A 363 2.86 26.10 1.63
CA GLY A 363 1.96 27.23 1.89
C GLY A 363 0.85 27.43 0.85
N ILE A 364 -0.27 26.72 0.97
CA ILE A 364 -1.43 26.91 0.08
C ILE A 364 -2.37 27.96 0.69
N SER A 365 -2.42 29.15 0.10
CA SER A 365 -3.31 30.27 0.47
C SER A 365 -4.69 30.15 -0.19
N ASN A 366 -5.68 30.89 0.33
CA ASN A 366 -7.04 31.02 -0.23
C ASN A 366 -7.82 29.69 -0.47
N ARG A 367 -7.68 28.72 0.44
CA ARG A 367 -8.49 27.48 0.40
C ARG A 367 -9.82 27.63 1.14
N GLY A 368 -10.88 27.06 0.59
CA GLY A 368 -12.16 26.85 1.26
C GLY A 368 -12.03 25.92 2.47
N SER A 369 -12.98 25.98 3.41
CA SER A 369 -12.84 25.24 4.66
C SER A 369 -13.05 23.73 4.48
N LEU A 370 -14.25 23.32 4.09
CA LEU A 370 -14.71 21.93 4.14
C LEU A 370 -15.45 21.59 2.87
N LEU A 371 -15.10 20.45 2.28
CA LEU A 371 -15.94 19.69 1.37
C LEU A 371 -16.23 18.34 1.99
N ALA A 372 -17.50 18.01 2.18
CA ALA A 372 -17.95 16.71 2.67
C ALA A 372 -18.83 16.03 1.63
N MET A 373 -18.66 14.71 1.48
CA MET A 373 -19.49 13.86 0.62
C MET A 373 -19.91 12.63 1.41
N GLY A 374 -21.20 12.28 1.42
CA GLY A 374 -21.60 11.11 2.19
C GLY A 374 -23.10 10.82 2.18
N ALA A 375 -23.51 9.87 3.01
CA ALA A 375 -24.86 9.31 3.01
C ALA A 375 -25.36 8.89 1.60
N PRO A 376 -24.54 8.20 0.77
CA PRO A 376 -24.95 7.81 -0.57
C PRO A 376 -26.16 6.87 -0.57
N LEU A 377 -26.88 6.87 -1.70
CA LEU A 377 -27.99 5.96 -1.93
C LEU A 377 -27.49 4.66 -2.56
N TYR A 378 -27.80 3.53 -1.94
CA TYR A 378 -27.46 2.19 -2.42
C TYR A 378 -28.68 1.49 -3.04
N GLU A 379 -28.43 0.61 -4.01
CA GLU A 379 -29.49 -0.19 -4.62
C GLU A 379 -30.09 -1.17 -3.60
N LYS A 380 -31.41 -1.29 -3.59
CA LYS A 380 -32.11 -2.32 -2.82
C LYS A 380 -32.00 -3.64 -3.57
N THR A 381 -31.04 -4.48 -3.21
CA THR A 381 -30.93 -5.82 -3.77
C THR A 381 -31.85 -6.81 -3.06
N THR A 382 -32.49 -7.69 -3.84
CA THR A 382 -33.39 -8.75 -3.36
C THR A 382 -32.67 -10.07 -3.06
N THR A 383 -31.40 -10.20 -3.46
CA THR A 383 -30.58 -11.40 -3.26
C THR A 383 -29.56 -11.20 -2.13
N THR A 384 -29.57 -12.10 -1.15
CA THR A 384 -28.79 -12.01 0.11
C THR A 384 -27.58 -12.94 0.16
N SER A 385 -27.18 -13.55 -0.96
CA SER A 385 -26.06 -14.51 -0.97
C SER A 385 -24.72 -13.80 -0.85
N ASN A 386 -23.96 -14.09 0.21
CA ASN A 386 -22.58 -13.65 0.33
C ASN A 386 -21.69 -14.34 -0.71
N PRO A 387 -20.69 -13.64 -1.29
CA PRO A 387 -19.78 -14.24 -2.25
C PRO A 387 -18.98 -15.41 -1.65
N SER A 388 -18.81 -16.46 -2.45
CA SER A 388 -18.06 -17.66 -2.10
C SER A 388 -16.54 -17.47 -2.28
N ARG A 389 -15.75 -18.42 -1.76
CA ARG A 389 -14.30 -18.45 -2.03
C ARG A 389 -13.97 -18.53 -3.52
N THR A 390 -14.84 -19.16 -4.31
CA THR A 390 -14.68 -19.25 -5.76
C THR A 390 -14.87 -17.88 -6.40
N ASP A 391 -15.86 -17.11 -5.95
CA ASP A 391 -16.10 -15.74 -6.43
C ASP A 391 -14.89 -14.84 -6.17
N PHE A 392 -14.35 -14.88 -4.94
CA PHE A 392 -13.12 -14.16 -4.62
C PHE A 392 -11.91 -14.61 -5.44
N LYS A 393 -11.79 -15.91 -5.74
CA LYS A 393 -10.73 -16.43 -6.62
C LYS A 393 -10.86 -15.88 -8.05
N ILE A 394 -12.08 -15.80 -8.58
CA ILE A 394 -12.37 -15.22 -9.89
C ILE A 394 -12.08 -13.72 -9.88
N ALA A 395 -12.60 -12.99 -8.89
CA ALA A 395 -12.35 -11.56 -8.69
C ALA A 395 -10.85 -11.25 -8.61
N ARG A 396 -10.08 -12.05 -7.87
CA ARG A 396 -8.61 -11.92 -7.79
C ARG A 396 -7.96 -12.08 -9.16
N GLN A 397 -8.41 -13.03 -9.98
CA GLN A 397 -7.86 -13.23 -11.33
C GLN A 397 -8.19 -12.05 -12.25
N LEU A 398 -9.41 -11.51 -12.17
CA LEU A 398 -9.84 -10.34 -12.94
C LEU A 398 -8.96 -9.12 -12.63
N VAL A 399 -8.72 -8.85 -11.35
CA VAL A 399 -7.83 -7.76 -10.93
C VAL A 399 -6.38 -8.02 -11.33
N MET A 400 -5.82 -9.19 -11.00
CA MET A 400 -4.38 -9.44 -11.16
C MET A 400 -3.94 -9.64 -12.61
N ARG A 401 -4.81 -10.15 -13.50
CA ARG A 401 -4.45 -10.41 -14.91
C ARG A 401 -4.95 -9.33 -15.86
N GLY A 402 -5.87 -8.45 -15.45
CA GLY A 402 -6.53 -7.51 -16.37
C GLY A 402 -6.88 -6.15 -15.78
N GLY A 403 -6.70 -5.92 -14.48
CA GLY A 403 -7.11 -4.67 -13.84
C GLY A 403 -8.62 -4.42 -13.94
N ASP A 404 -9.43 -5.47 -14.01
CA ASP A 404 -10.87 -5.38 -14.25
C ASP A 404 -11.64 -5.31 -12.92
N TYR A 405 -11.59 -4.14 -12.28
CA TYR A 405 -12.18 -3.88 -10.96
C TYR A 405 -13.71 -3.94 -11.00
N ALA A 406 -14.34 -3.33 -12.01
CA ALA A 406 -15.80 -3.32 -12.16
C ALA A 406 -16.37 -4.74 -12.22
N ARG A 407 -15.82 -5.61 -13.08
CA ARG A 407 -16.30 -7.01 -13.15
C ARG A 407 -15.94 -7.83 -11.91
N ALA A 408 -14.85 -7.48 -11.23
CA ALA A 408 -14.54 -8.10 -9.96
C ALA A 408 -15.60 -7.74 -8.89
N PHE A 409 -16.08 -6.50 -8.84
CA PHE A 409 -17.19 -6.11 -7.96
C PHE A 409 -18.53 -6.72 -8.40
N GLU A 410 -18.83 -6.77 -9.70
CA GLU A 410 -20.01 -7.47 -10.24
C GLU A 410 -19.99 -8.96 -9.87
N GLN A 411 -18.84 -9.62 -9.99
CA GLN A 411 -18.67 -11.02 -9.58
C GLN A 411 -18.95 -11.24 -8.10
N LEU A 412 -18.55 -10.28 -7.25
CA LEU A 412 -18.78 -10.37 -5.82
C LEU A 412 -20.21 -9.99 -5.41
N ASN A 413 -20.92 -9.23 -6.26
CA ASN A 413 -22.29 -8.77 -6.06
C ASN A 413 -22.55 -8.30 -4.62
N LEU A 414 -21.68 -7.41 -4.13
CA LEU A 414 -21.71 -6.92 -2.75
C LEU A 414 -22.90 -5.99 -2.52
N ASN A 415 -23.56 -6.18 -1.39
CA ASN A 415 -24.78 -5.46 -1.04
C ASN A 415 -24.52 -4.44 0.07
N TRP A 416 -25.08 -3.24 -0.10
CA TRP A 416 -24.91 -2.12 0.83
C TRP A 416 -26.26 -1.58 1.27
N LYS A 417 -26.33 -1.15 2.53
CA LYS A 417 -27.53 -0.51 3.10
C LYS A 417 -27.23 0.95 3.34
N ASN A 418 -28.23 1.81 3.16
CA ASN A 418 -28.11 3.22 3.52
C ASN A 418 -27.72 3.36 5.00
N LEU A 419 -26.91 4.36 5.30
CA LEU A 419 -26.38 4.65 6.64
C LEU A 419 -27.02 5.95 7.17
N PRO A 420 -28.12 5.88 7.94
CA PRO A 420 -28.77 7.09 8.46
C PRO A 420 -27.83 7.98 9.28
N GLY A 421 -26.93 7.37 10.07
CA GLY A 421 -25.93 8.11 10.85
C GLY A 421 -24.94 8.91 10.00
N ALA A 422 -24.68 8.51 8.75
CA ALA A 422 -23.85 9.28 7.83
C ALA A 422 -24.52 10.60 7.43
N LEU A 423 -25.85 10.60 7.28
CA LEU A 423 -26.61 11.81 7.01
C LEU A 423 -26.60 12.76 8.22
N GLU A 424 -26.77 12.21 9.43
CA GLU A 424 -26.67 12.97 10.68
C GLU A 424 -25.27 13.60 10.83
N GLU A 425 -24.20 12.84 10.56
CA GLU A 425 -22.83 13.35 10.57
C GLU A 425 -22.65 14.55 9.63
N LEU A 426 -23.15 14.46 8.39
CA LEU A 426 -23.07 15.56 7.43
C LEU A 426 -23.84 16.81 7.89
N LEU A 427 -25.02 16.64 8.49
CA LEU A 427 -25.80 17.75 9.02
C LEU A 427 -25.09 18.45 10.18
N GLU A 428 -24.40 17.70 11.05
CA GLU A 428 -23.59 18.28 12.11
C GLU A 428 -22.34 19.00 11.58
N LEU A 429 -21.69 18.45 10.55
CA LEU A 429 -20.59 19.14 9.86
C LEU A 429 -21.04 20.46 9.21
N GLU A 430 -22.21 20.47 8.58
CA GLU A 430 -22.80 21.68 8.00
C GLU A 430 -23.00 22.77 9.07
N LYS A 431 -23.52 22.39 10.24
CA LYS A 431 -23.67 23.30 11.39
C LYS A 431 -22.32 23.80 11.90
N LEU A 432 -21.36 22.90 12.11
CA LEU A 432 -20.04 23.21 12.65
C LEU A 432 -19.27 24.20 11.76
N PHE A 433 -19.38 24.05 10.44
CA PHE A 433 -18.68 24.88 9.46
C PHE A 433 -19.55 26.01 8.86
N ARG A 434 -20.75 26.27 9.38
CA ARG A 434 -21.71 27.24 8.80
C ARG A 434 -21.10 28.61 8.49
N LYS A 435 -20.19 29.11 9.33
CA LYS A 435 -19.54 30.43 9.16
C LYS A 435 -18.60 30.47 7.94
N THR A 436 -18.07 29.33 7.52
CA THR A 436 -17.10 29.22 6.43
C THR A 436 -17.73 28.67 5.14
N LYS A 437 -19.06 28.49 5.11
CA LYS A 437 -19.84 28.02 3.95
C LYS A 437 -19.30 26.70 3.38
N PRO A 438 -19.53 25.56 4.05
CA PRO A 438 -18.99 24.27 3.60
C PRO A 438 -19.71 23.80 2.34
N HIS A 439 -19.03 23.03 1.50
CA HIS A 439 -19.66 22.29 0.41
C HIS A 439 -20.04 20.90 0.90
N ILE A 440 -21.33 20.58 0.91
CA ILE A 440 -21.85 19.29 1.40
C ILE A 440 -22.59 18.61 0.24
N TYR A 441 -22.14 17.43 -0.16
CA TYR A 441 -22.77 16.58 -1.17
C TYR A 441 -23.35 15.35 -0.48
N LYS A 442 -24.67 15.15 -0.55
CA LYS A 442 -25.35 14.08 0.18
C LYS A 442 -26.26 13.25 -0.72
N GLU A 443 -26.54 12.03 -0.32
CA GLU A 443 -27.53 11.16 -0.98
C GLU A 443 -27.25 10.99 -2.48
N ALA A 444 -28.14 11.46 -3.36
CA ALA A 444 -28.01 11.34 -4.82
C ALA A 444 -26.77 12.07 -5.38
N GLU A 445 -26.19 13.01 -4.64
CA GLU A 445 -24.98 13.72 -5.04
C GLU A 445 -23.70 13.01 -4.58
N ALA A 446 -23.79 12.05 -3.65
CA ALA A 446 -22.64 11.33 -3.11
C ALA A 446 -22.25 10.14 -4.02
N THR A 447 -21.96 10.41 -5.29
CA THR A 447 -21.61 9.41 -6.30
C THR A 447 -20.17 9.55 -6.76
N GLU A 448 -19.58 8.47 -7.25
CA GLU A 448 -18.25 8.49 -7.84
C GLU A 448 -18.21 9.42 -9.07
N ALA A 449 -19.25 9.43 -9.91
CA ALA A 449 -19.34 10.34 -11.06
C ALA A 449 -19.22 11.81 -10.64
N ASN A 450 -19.92 12.20 -9.57
CA ASN A 450 -19.82 13.56 -9.04
C ASN A 450 -18.42 13.83 -8.47
N LEU A 451 -17.83 12.88 -7.75
CA LEU A 451 -16.46 12.98 -7.25
C LEU A 451 -15.43 13.20 -8.38
N GLN A 452 -15.54 12.45 -9.48
CA GLN A 452 -14.70 12.63 -10.67
C GLN A 452 -14.89 14.02 -11.29
N MET A 453 -16.13 14.51 -11.41
CA MET A 453 -16.41 15.85 -11.90
C MET A 453 -15.80 16.94 -11.00
N LEU A 454 -15.92 16.81 -9.67
CA LEU A 454 -15.34 17.76 -8.71
C LEU A 454 -13.80 17.80 -8.82
N ASN A 455 -13.18 16.65 -9.07
CA ASN A 455 -11.75 16.56 -9.34
C ASN A 455 -11.35 17.29 -10.62
N GLN A 456 -12.07 17.05 -11.72
CA GLN A 456 -11.82 17.71 -13.02
C GLN A 456 -11.97 19.23 -12.94
N LYS A 457 -12.94 19.71 -12.14
CA LYS A 457 -13.14 21.15 -11.86
C LYS A 457 -12.11 21.73 -10.88
N GLY A 458 -11.22 20.91 -10.32
CA GLY A 458 -10.21 21.33 -9.35
C GLY A 458 -10.76 21.66 -7.96
N LEU A 459 -12.03 21.36 -7.68
CA LEU A 459 -12.70 21.74 -6.43
C LEU A 459 -12.15 20.97 -5.22
N LEU A 460 -11.77 19.70 -5.40
CA LEU A 460 -11.18 18.89 -4.31
C LEU A 460 -9.86 19.51 -3.80
N ALA A 461 -9.06 20.08 -4.68
CA ALA A 461 -7.78 20.70 -4.35
C ALA A 461 -7.94 22.07 -3.65
N GLN A 462 -9.14 22.67 -3.68
CA GLN A 462 -9.39 24.00 -3.11
C GLN A 462 -9.83 23.95 -1.64
N HIS A 463 -9.98 22.77 -1.03
CA HIS A 463 -10.50 22.64 0.33
C HIS A 463 -9.43 22.16 1.32
N ARG A 464 -9.46 22.72 2.53
CA ARG A 464 -8.56 22.32 3.62
C ARG A 464 -8.94 20.98 4.22
N TYR A 465 -10.24 20.75 4.41
CA TYR A 465 -10.80 19.54 4.99
C TYR A 465 -11.64 18.82 3.94
N LEU A 466 -11.39 17.52 3.78
CA LEU A 466 -12.22 16.62 3.01
C LEU A 466 -12.82 15.57 3.93
N VAL A 467 -14.12 15.33 3.87
CA VAL A 467 -14.79 14.29 4.64
C VAL A 467 -15.58 13.39 3.71
N PHE A 468 -15.37 12.09 3.81
CA PHE A 468 -16.16 11.08 3.14
C PHE A 468 -16.88 10.24 4.20
N SER A 469 -18.21 10.34 4.26
CA SER A 469 -19.06 9.62 5.22
C SER A 469 -19.91 8.57 4.48
N ALA A 470 -19.35 7.38 4.30
CA ALA A 470 -19.89 6.30 3.48
C ALA A 470 -19.26 4.96 3.86
N HIS A 471 -19.84 3.83 3.45
CA HIS A 471 -19.23 2.52 3.76
C HIS A 471 -17.78 2.43 3.27
N GLY A 472 -16.93 1.89 4.14
CA GLY A 472 -15.61 1.39 3.75
C GLY A 472 -15.65 -0.11 3.52
N TYR A 473 -15.17 -0.55 2.37
CA TYR A 473 -14.98 -1.97 2.07
C TYR A 473 -13.51 -2.34 2.19
N LEU A 474 -13.20 -3.30 3.07
CA LEU A 474 -11.87 -3.91 3.19
C LEU A 474 -11.98 -5.38 2.72
N SER A 475 -11.30 -5.71 1.63
CA SER A 475 -11.26 -7.07 1.09
C SER A 475 -9.97 -7.77 1.49
N ASP A 476 -10.03 -8.68 2.46
CA ASP A 476 -8.86 -9.47 2.88
C ASP A 476 -8.41 -10.44 1.76
N ASP A 477 -9.36 -10.96 0.99
CA ASP A 477 -9.09 -11.90 -0.12
C ASP A 477 -8.55 -11.21 -1.37
N VAL A 478 -8.97 -9.98 -1.66
CA VAL A 478 -8.48 -9.21 -2.81
C VAL A 478 -8.22 -7.77 -2.37
N PRO A 479 -7.08 -7.49 -1.70
CA PRO A 479 -6.81 -6.18 -1.11
C PRO A 479 -6.97 -4.99 -2.05
N ALA A 480 -6.71 -5.18 -3.34
CA ALA A 480 -6.88 -4.17 -4.37
C ALA A 480 -8.34 -3.71 -4.56
N LEU A 481 -9.33 -4.53 -4.17
CA LEU A 481 -10.76 -4.17 -4.17
C LEU A 481 -11.18 -3.38 -2.93
N SER A 482 -10.26 -3.06 -2.00
CA SER A 482 -10.63 -2.23 -0.85
C SER A 482 -10.94 -0.81 -1.33
N SER A 483 -12.09 -0.28 -0.92
CA SER A 483 -12.69 0.91 -1.52
C SER A 483 -13.58 1.70 -0.55
N ILE A 484 -13.85 2.96 -0.91
CA ILE A 484 -14.99 3.71 -0.37
C ILE A 484 -16.17 3.45 -1.29
N VAL A 485 -17.32 3.10 -0.71
CA VAL A 485 -18.53 2.76 -1.47
C VAL A 485 -19.45 3.98 -1.55
N LEU A 486 -19.46 4.63 -2.71
CA LEU A 486 -20.33 5.74 -3.05
C LEU A 486 -21.64 5.25 -3.68
N GLY A 487 -22.49 6.18 -4.11
CA GLY A 487 -23.82 5.88 -4.63
C GLY A 487 -23.79 4.86 -5.77
N GLN A 488 -24.73 3.91 -5.71
CA GLN A 488 -24.87 2.83 -6.69
C GLN A 488 -26.13 2.99 -7.56
N VAL A 489 -27.02 3.91 -7.20
CA VAL A 489 -28.28 4.13 -7.90
C VAL A 489 -28.09 5.11 -9.05
N ASN A 490 -28.59 4.78 -10.25
CA ASN A 490 -28.57 5.62 -11.46
C ASN A 490 -27.17 6.02 -11.94
N ASN A 491 -26.18 5.14 -11.76
CA ASN A 491 -24.81 5.43 -12.20
C ASN A 491 -24.67 5.42 -13.73
N PRO A 492 -23.90 6.36 -14.32
CA PRO A 492 -23.51 6.29 -15.73
C PRO A 492 -22.75 5.00 -16.06
N ALA A 493 -22.76 4.60 -17.33
CA ALA A 493 -22.01 3.43 -17.78
C ALA A 493 -20.51 3.58 -17.46
N GLY A 494 -19.95 2.61 -16.73
CA GLY A 494 -18.55 2.60 -16.31
C GLY A 494 -18.27 3.24 -14.95
N ILE A 495 -19.30 3.67 -14.22
CA ILE A 495 -19.22 4.08 -12.82
C ILE A 495 -19.80 2.95 -11.96
N ASP A 496 -18.96 2.29 -11.18
CA ASP A 496 -19.36 1.13 -10.36
C ASP A 496 -19.67 1.51 -8.91
N GLY A 497 -19.37 2.76 -8.51
CA GLY A 497 -19.63 3.27 -7.17
C GLY A 497 -18.57 2.87 -6.15
N TYR A 498 -17.47 2.24 -6.57
CA TYR A 498 -16.38 1.84 -5.69
C TYR A 498 -15.11 2.63 -6.00
N VAL A 499 -14.69 3.50 -5.07
CA VAL A 499 -13.44 4.25 -5.23
C VAL A 499 -12.31 3.50 -4.54
N THR A 500 -11.54 2.73 -5.31
CA THR A 500 -10.43 1.89 -4.85
C THR A 500 -9.20 2.71 -4.44
N ALA A 501 -8.33 2.13 -3.62
CA ALA A 501 -7.04 2.72 -3.27
C ALA A 501 -6.18 3.11 -4.49
N GLY A 502 -6.29 2.37 -5.60
CA GLY A 502 -5.61 2.68 -6.85
C GLY A 502 -6.13 3.96 -7.51
N GLU A 503 -7.44 4.15 -7.53
CA GLU A 503 -8.09 5.31 -8.14
C GLU A 503 -7.82 6.61 -7.38
N TRP A 504 -7.70 6.55 -6.04
CA TRP A 504 -7.34 7.70 -5.21
C TRP A 504 -6.06 8.42 -5.67
N THR A 505 -5.13 7.72 -6.33
CA THR A 505 -3.91 8.34 -6.88
C THR A 505 -4.20 9.32 -8.03
N GLY A 506 -5.29 9.12 -8.76
CA GLY A 506 -5.75 10.01 -9.82
C GLY A 506 -6.34 11.33 -9.30
N TYR A 507 -6.85 11.35 -8.07
CA TYR A 507 -7.50 12.53 -7.50
C TYR A 507 -6.49 13.57 -7.01
N ASN A 508 -6.69 14.84 -7.37
CA ASN A 508 -5.86 15.94 -6.90
C ASN A 508 -6.36 16.43 -5.54
N LEU A 509 -5.80 15.83 -4.49
CA LEU A 509 -6.14 16.14 -3.11
C LEU A 509 -5.04 17.03 -2.52
N LYS A 510 -5.35 18.31 -2.31
CA LYS A 510 -4.47 19.30 -1.65
C LYS A 510 -4.98 19.70 -0.27
N SER A 511 -5.65 18.77 0.40
CA SER A 511 -6.20 18.96 1.74
C SER A 511 -5.15 18.82 2.83
N ASP A 512 -5.41 19.50 3.95
CA ASP A 512 -4.64 19.37 5.20
C ASP A 512 -5.04 18.08 5.93
N LEU A 513 -6.32 17.70 5.84
CA LEU A 513 -6.87 16.50 6.44
C LEU A 513 -7.97 15.94 5.55
N MET A 514 -7.93 14.62 5.38
CA MET A 514 -9.00 13.84 4.79
C MET A 514 -9.51 12.87 5.87
N VAL A 515 -10.80 12.91 6.14
CA VAL A 515 -11.47 11.99 7.06
C VAL A 515 -12.26 10.99 6.24
N LEU A 516 -11.99 9.70 6.46
CA LEU A 516 -12.78 8.60 5.93
C LEU A 516 -13.61 8.05 7.09
N SER A 517 -14.86 8.49 7.19
CA SER A 517 -15.83 8.03 8.19
C SER A 517 -16.62 6.88 7.57
N ALA A 518 -16.27 5.66 7.96
CA ALA A 518 -16.64 4.43 7.25
C ALA A 518 -17.04 3.28 8.16
#